data_AF-A0A7S1NU34-F1
#
_entry.id   AF-A0A7S1NU34-F1
#
_cell.length_a   1.000
_cell.length_b   1.000
_cell.length_c   1.000
_cell.angle_alpha   90.00
_cell.angle_beta   90.00
_cell.angle_gamma   90.00
#
_symmetry.space_group_name_H-M   'P 1'
#
loop_
_entity.id
_entity.type
_entity.pdbx_description
1 polymer ?
#
loop_
_entity_poly.entity_id
_entity_poly.type
_entity_poly.pdbx_seq_one_letter_code
_entity_poly.pdbx_strand_id
1 'polypeptide(L)'
;FFVYIANKPPRGSAAPALGLPVAHSSNPHGRRRTMSRPHETRQHKTIAPYNAPNIYEQQSAFGFRTVPPISRLERRTVGDRDAREKWNLAERRMGFQRHDAVANPIESLVESAGFASAEDRFHTDTVGELKAANDNRLNYKLYCDEQRRKFAMDRDEARWKEMDKMDGEEARRAKELAGTSKRNVGNAGYDLITHEWQSGYDAEMRKFKEEASGWRAANRQNELLRKGNNPEGINVLTGQPLGMQTAVPPQPQPPTFCAQNQYLPTNKMKGVM
;
A
#
# COMPACT_ATOMS: atom_id res chain seq x y z
N PHE A 1 5.61 32.72 30.01
CA PHE A 1 6.77 31.89 30.33
C PHE A 1 6.31 30.53 30.82
N PHE A 2 6.33 29.50 29.98
CA PHE A 2 6.75 28.13 30.36
C PHE A 2 7.02 27.36 29.06
N VAL A 3 8.08 26.57 29.10
CA VAL A 3 8.88 26.08 27.97
C VAL A 3 8.33 24.73 27.48
N TYR A 4 8.14 24.59 26.17
CA TYR A 4 7.91 23.29 25.53
C TYR A 4 9.26 22.61 25.29
N ILE A 5 9.52 21.53 26.04
CA ILE A 5 10.70 20.67 25.87
C ILE A 5 10.37 19.64 24.80
N ALA A 6 11.07 19.72 23.67
CA ALA A 6 10.98 18.76 22.57
C ALA A 6 11.74 17.47 22.92
N ASN A 7 11.02 16.35 23.08
CA ASN A 7 11.61 15.02 23.25
C ASN A 7 12.00 14.42 21.90
N LYS A 8 13.30 14.28 21.69
CA LYS A 8 13.94 13.54 20.58
C LYS A 8 13.75 12.03 20.78
N PRO A 9 13.41 11.23 19.76
CA PRO A 9 13.42 9.78 19.89
C PRO A 9 14.85 9.22 19.84
N PRO A 10 15.18 8.17 20.62
CA PRO A 10 16.50 7.56 20.62
C PRO A 10 16.73 6.74 19.35
N ARG A 11 17.93 6.90 18.78
CA ARG A 11 18.48 6.04 17.72
C ARG A 11 19.06 4.77 18.36
N GLY A 12 18.74 3.62 17.76
CA GLY A 12 19.56 2.41 17.82
C GLY A 12 19.26 1.46 18.97
N SER A 13 18.54 0.38 18.68
CA SER A 13 18.76 -0.89 19.35
C SER A 13 18.84 -2.00 18.30
N ALA A 14 19.96 -2.70 18.36
CA ALA A 14 20.34 -3.78 17.48
C ALA A 14 19.44 -5.00 17.68
N ALA A 15 19.18 -5.73 16.60
CA ALA A 15 18.52 -7.02 16.61
C ALA A 15 19.36 -8.05 17.37
N PRO A 16 18.80 -8.82 18.32
CA PRO A 16 19.45 -10.01 18.83
C PRO A 16 19.21 -11.19 17.88
N ALA A 17 20.28 -11.61 17.20
CA ALA A 17 20.38 -12.93 16.59
C ALA A 17 20.79 -13.94 17.68
N LEU A 18 19.86 -14.78 18.13
CA LEU A 18 20.09 -15.95 18.97
C LEU A 18 18.99 -16.95 18.56
N GLY A 19 19.26 -18.05 17.87
CA GLY A 19 20.09 -19.17 18.32
C GLY A 19 19.13 -20.34 18.60
N LEU A 20 18.86 -21.16 17.57
CA LEU A 20 18.04 -22.36 17.68
C LEU A 20 18.72 -23.38 18.63
N PRO A 21 18.04 -23.95 19.64
CA PRO A 21 18.61 -25.05 20.41
C PRO A 21 18.53 -26.36 19.63
N VAL A 22 19.71 -26.94 19.41
CA VAL A 22 19.95 -28.29 18.87
C VAL A 22 19.52 -29.35 19.89
N ALA A 23 18.65 -30.26 19.46
CA ALA A 23 18.21 -31.42 20.23
C ALA A 23 19.41 -32.29 20.69
N HIS A 24 19.52 -32.53 21.99
CA HIS A 24 20.43 -33.52 22.56
C HIS A 24 19.59 -34.67 23.13
N SER A 25 19.54 -35.79 22.41
CA SER A 25 19.01 -37.05 22.91
C SER A 25 20.02 -37.71 23.84
N SER A 26 19.84 -37.58 25.15
CA SER A 26 20.57 -38.38 26.12
C SER A 26 19.74 -39.61 26.47
N ASN A 27 20.22 -40.76 26.00
CA ASN A 27 19.66 -42.08 26.24
C ASN A 27 20.46 -42.74 27.38
N PRO A 28 19.99 -42.80 28.63
CA PRO A 28 20.70 -43.51 29.68
C PRO A 28 20.38 -45.01 29.61
N HIS A 29 21.38 -45.79 29.18
CA HIS A 29 21.45 -47.24 29.33
C HIS A 29 21.31 -47.67 30.80
N GLY A 30 20.10 -48.07 31.18
CA GLY A 30 19.81 -48.78 32.43
C GLY A 30 20.20 -50.25 32.31
N ARG A 31 21.27 -50.62 33.01
CA ARG A 31 21.82 -51.98 33.15
C ARG A 31 20.75 -53.01 33.54
N ARG A 32 20.56 -54.03 32.70
CA ARG A 32 19.81 -55.25 33.05
C ARG A 32 20.61 -56.05 34.09
N ARG A 33 20.12 -56.10 35.33
CA ARG A 33 20.51 -57.15 36.29
C ARG A 33 19.69 -58.40 35.98
N THR A 34 20.35 -59.44 35.48
CA THR A 34 19.79 -60.80 35.43
C THR A 34 19.84 -61.39 36.84
N MET A 35 18.72 -61.29 37.57
CA MET A 35 18.50 -62.08 38.77
C MET A 35 17.85 -63.39 38.35
N SER A 36 18.63 -64.46 38.44
CA SER A 36 18.22 -65.85 38.30
C SER A 36 17.05 -66.12 39.25
N ARG A 37 15.86 -66.39 38.72
CA ARG A 37 14.70 -66.82 39.50
C ARG A 37 14.90 -68.28 39.93
N PRO A 38 14.76 -68.63 41.22
CA PRO A 38 14.67 -70.02 41.63
C PRO A 38 13.38 -70.64 41.09
N HIS A 39 13.51 -71.90 40.66
CA HIS A 39 12.42 -72.73 40.14
C HIS A 39 11.46 -73.09 41.28
N GLU A 40 10.45 -72.26 41.53
CA GLU A 40 9.34 -72.64 42.39
C GLU A 40 8.43 -73.62 41.66
N THR A 41 8.32 -74.82 42.22
CA THR A 41 7.37 -75.85 41.84
C THR A 41 5.95 -75.28 41.80
N ARG A 42 5.34 -75.31 40.61
CA ARG A 42 3.94 -74.97 40.34
C ARG A 42 3.04 -75.96 41.09
N GLN A 43 2.75 -75.68 42.36
CA GLN A 43 1.62 -76.31 43.02
C GLN A 43 0.36 -75.77 42.37
N HIS A 44 -0.33 -76.63 41.62
CA HIS A 44 -1.68 -76.38 41.16
C HIS A 44 -2.59 -76.30 42.40
N LYS A 45 -2.68 -75.11 43.00
CA LYS A 45 -3.80 -74.78 43.88
C LYS A 45 -5.04 -74.79 42.99
N THR A 46 -5.80 -75.87 43.08
CA THR A 46 -7.20 -75.93 42.67
C THR A 46 -7.91 -74.77 43.37
N ILE A 47 -8.14 -73.69 42.63
CA ILE A 47 -9.06 -72.65 43.04
C ILE A 47 -10.41 -73.36 43.17
N ALA A 48 -10.90 -73.49 44.40
CA ALA A 48 -12.26 -73.96 44.63
C ALA A 48 -13.19 -73.08 43.77
N PRO A 49 -14.05 -73.66 42.92
CA PRO A 49 -14.94 -72.87 42.10
C PRO A 49 -15.75 -71.98 43.04
N TYR A 50 -15.69 -70.68 42.77
CA TYR A 50 -16.53 -69.69 43.42
C TYR A 50 -17.97 -70.21 43.33
N ASN A 51 -18.63 -70.32 44.48
CA ASN A 51 -20.03 -70.71 44.59
C ASN A 51 -20.88 -69.54 44.08
N ALA A 52 -20.82 -69.28 42.77
CA ALA A 52 -21.79 -68.43 42.11
C ALA A 52 -23.14 -69.12 42.28
N PRO A 53 -24.21 -68.42 42.70
CA PRO A 53 -25.55 -69.00 42.69
C PRO A 53 -25.77 -69.60 41.30
N ASN A 54 -26.14 -70.87 41.23
CA ASN A 54 -26.36 -71.57 39.97
C ASN A 54 -27.63 -71.02 39.31
N ILE A 55 -27.52 -69.87 38.63
CA ILE A 55 -28.62 -69.24 37.90
C ILE A 55 -28.97 -70.08 36.64
N TYR A 56 -28.26 -71.17 36.37
CA TYR A 56 -28.38 -72.00 35.16
C TYR A 56 -29.07 -73.35 35.35
N GLU A 57 -29.63 -73.65 36.52
CA GLU A 57 -30.41 -74.88 36.74
C GLU A 57 -31.91 -74.61 36.85
N GLN A 58 -32.48 -74.01 35.81
CA GLN A 58 -33.88 -74.22 35.47
C GLN A 58 -33.93 -74.91 34.12
N GLN A 59 -33.84 -76.25 34.12
CA GLN A 59 -34.14 -77.02 32.93
C GLN A 59 -35.63 -76.83 32.63
N SER A 60 -35.95 -76.03 31.61
CA SER A 60 -37.31 -76.03 31.08
C SER A 60 -37.61 -77.45 30.60
N ALA A 61 -38.82 -77.94 30.88
CA ALA A 61 -39.24 -79.31 30.54
C ALA A 61 -39.10 -79.67 29.04
N PHE A 62 -38.87 -78.66 28.20
CA PHE A 62 -38.68 -78.77 26.74
C PHE A 62 -37.22 -78.70 26.28
N GLY A 63 -36.25 -78.76 27.19
CA GLY A 63 -34.82 -78.79 26.85
C GLY A 63 -34.24 -77.47 26.30
N PHE A 64 -35.04 -76.39 26.25
CA PHE A 64 -34.58 -75.09 25.78
C PHE A 64 -33.94 -74.30 26.92
N ARG A 65 -32.69 -73.87 26.73
CA ARG A 65 -31.94 -73.04 27.69
C ARG A 65 -32.14 -71.57 27.36
N THR A 66 -32.89 -70.85 28.19
CA THR A 66 -33.03 -69.39 28.10
C THR A 66 -31.80 -68.73 28.73
N VAL A 67 -30.83 -68.33 27.89
CA VAL A 67 -29.67 -67.54 28.36
C VAL A 67 -30.04 -66.05 28.30
N PRO A 68 -29.92 -65.29 29.41
CA PRO A 68 -30.19 -63.86 29.38
C PRO A 68 -29.22 -63.13 28.44
N PRO A 69 -29.67 -62.07 27.74
CA PRO A 69 -28.80 -61.34 26.81
C PRO A 69 -27.63 -60.69 27.56
N ILE A 70 -26.42 -60.97 27.11
CA ILE A 70 -25.17 -60.44 27.69
C ILE A 70 -25.03 -58.95 27.33
N SER A 71 -24.76 -58.11 28.33
CA SER A 71 -24.55 -56.68 28.18
C SER A 71 -23.28 -56.37 27.34
N ARG A 72 -23.19 -55.16 26.77
CA ARG A 72 -22.01 -54.76 25.97
C ARG A 72 -20.72 -54.76 26.80
N LEU A 73 -20.83 -54.44 28.09
CA LEU A 73 -19.69 -54.39 29.00
C LEU A 73 -19.19 -55.80 29.30
N GLU A 74 -20.09 -56.73 29.61
CA GLU A 74 -19.75 -58.14 29.82
C GLU A 74 -19.15 -58.79 28.57
N ARG A 75 -19.65 -58.44 27.37
CA ARG A 75 -19.05 -58.93 26.12
C ARG A 75 -17.59 -58.45 25.95
N ARG A 76 -17.31 -57.19 26.28
CA ARG A 76 -15.93 -56.65 26.23
C ARG A 76 -15.02 -57.31 27.25
N THR A 77 -15.49 -57.53 28.49
CA THR A 77 -14.69 -58.20 29.52
C THR A 77 -14.46 -59.68 29.20
N VAL A 78 -15.38 -60.33 28.49
CA VAL A 78 -15.18 -61.73 28.07
C VAL A 78 -14.15 -61.83 26.93
N GLY A 79 -14.18 -60.90 25.97
CA GLY A 79 -13.29 -60.93 24.80
C GLY A 79 -11.86 -60.46 25.09
N ASP A 80 -11.67 -59.56 26.06
CA ASP A 80 -10.38 -58.96 26.36
C ASP A 80 -9.87 -59.38 27.76
N ARG A 81 -8.64 -59.88 27.80
CA ARG A 81 -7.99 -60.33 29.04
C ARG A 81 -7.80 -59.15 29.99
N ASP A 82 -7.37 -58.00 29.49
CA ASP A 82 -7.05 -56.84 30.32
C ASP A 82 -8.33 -56.26 30.95
N ALA A 83 -9.41 -56.19 30.16
CA ALA A 83 -10.72 -55.78 30.65
C ALA A 83 -11.24 -56.73 31.75
N ARG A 84 -11.03 -58.05 31.60
CA ARG A 84 -11.40 -59.05 32.61
C ARG A 84 -10.60 -58.87 33.90
N GLU A 85 -9.28 -58.67 33.80
CA GLU A 85 -8.42 -58.48 34.97
C GLU A 85 -8.78 -57.18 35.73
N LYS A 86 -9.07 -56.09 35.02
CA LYS A 86 -9.56 -54.83 35.61
C LYS A 86 -10.90 -55.01 36.33
N TRP A 87 -11.83 -55.74 35.72
CA TRP A 87 -13.12 -56.06 36.34
C TRP A 87 -12.94 -56.88 37.63
N ASN A 88 -12.13 -57.93 37.58
CA ASN A 88 -11.84 -58.77 38.74
C ASN A 88 -11.15 -57.99 39.87
N LEU A 89 -10.27 -57.05 39.54
CA LEU A 89 -9.63 -56.15 40.50
C LEU A 89 -10.64 -55.20 41.15
N ALA A 90 -11.54 -54.60 40.35
CA ALA A 90 -12.57 -53.69 40.85
C ALA A 90 -13.59 -54.40 41.78
N GLU A 91 -13.95 -55.65 41.47
CA GLU A 91 -14.87 -56.44 42.30
C GLU A 91 -14.21 -57.14 43.49
N ARG A 92 -12.87 -57.16 43.56
CA ARG A 92 -12.14 -57.79 44.66
C ARG A 92 -12.39 -57.02 45.96
N ARG A 93 -13.33 -57.56 46.75
CA ARG A 93 -13.67 -57.12 48.11
C ARG A 93 -13.28 -58.20 49.11
N MET A 94 -11.98 -58.31 49.43
CA MET A 94 -11.48 -59.28 50.40
C MET A 94 -10.51 -58.58 51.37
N GLY A 95 -10.72 -58.74 52.68
CA GLY A 95 -9.90 -58.11 53.72
C GLY A 95 -10.07 -56.58 53.81
N PHE A 96 -8.99 -55.88 54.17
CA PHE A 96 -8.95 -54.40 54.27
C PHE A 96 -8.59 -53.70 52.94
N GLN A 97 -8.31 -54.44 51.87
CA GLN A 97 -7.96 -53.87 50.58
C GLN A 97 -9.24 -53.61 49.77
N ARG A 98 -9.54 -52.34 49.55
CA ARG A 98 -10.58 -51.88 48.62
C ARG A 98 -9.88 -51.28 47.41
N HIS A 99 -10.14 -51.85 46.24
CA HIS A 99 -9.77 -51.21 44.98
C HIS A 99 -10.87 -50.20 44.64
N ASP A 100 -10.76 -49.00 45.22
CA ASP A 100 -11.54 -47.88 44.73
C ASP A 100 -11.08 -47.61 43.29
N ALA A 101 -12.03 -47.56 42.35
CA ALA A 101 -11.73 -47.19 40.98
C ALA A 101 -10.96 -45.87 41.06
N VAL A 102 -9.69 -45.90 40.64
CA VAL A 102 -8.79 -44.75 40.77
C VAL A 102 -9.48 -43.57 40.08
N ALA A 103 -10.05 -42.67 40.87
CA ALA A 103 -10.53 -41.40 40.37
C ALA A 103 -9.34 -40.79 39.63
N ASN A 104 -9.57 -40.34 38.40
CA ASN A 104 -8.52 -39.77 37.57
C ASN A 104 -7.80 -38.70 38.41
N PRO A 105 -6.51 -38.89 38.79
CA PRO A 105 -5.85 -37.99 39.76
C PRO A 105 -5.69 -36.56 39.21
N ILE A 106 -5.99 -36.36 37.93
CA ILE A 106 -5.99 -35.09 37.21
C ILE A 106 -7.34 -34.37 37.34
N GLU A 107 -8.44 -35.10 37.49
CA GLU A 107 -9.77 -34.52 37.58
C GLU A 107 -10.14 -34.25 39.03
N SER A 108 -10.21 -32.97 39.38
CA SER A 108 -10.77 -32.51 40.64
C SER A 108 -12.23 -32.99 40.79
N LEU A 109 -12.60 -33.53 41.94
CA LEU A 109 -14.00 -33.87 42.24
C LEU A 109 -14.87 -32.62 42.22
N VAL A 110 -16.13 -32.73 41.80
CA VAL A 110 -17.08 -31.60 41.67
C VAL A 110 -17.21 -30.79 42.97
N GLU A 111 -17.12 -31.46 44.13
CA GLU A 111 -17.23 -30.85 45.45
C GLU A 111 -15.91 -30.27 45.98
N SER A 112 -14.80 -30.49 45.28
CA SER A 112 -13.49 -30.00 45.70
C SER A 112 -13.31 -28.53 45.34
N ALA A 113 -12.58 -27.79 46.18
CA ALA A 113 -12.27 -26.38 45.94
C ALA A 113 -11.48 -26.11 44.64
N GLY A 114 -10.85 -27.14 44.06
CA GLY A 114 -10.14 -27.07 42.78
C GLY A 114 -11.01 -27.47 41.58
N PHE A 115 -12.32 -27.69 41.76
CA PHE A 115 -13.23 -27.91 40.66
C PHE A 115 -13.58 -26.57 39.99
N ALA A 116 -13.47 -26.57 38.68
CA ALA A 116 -13.96 -25.50 37.83
C ALA A 116 -14.73 -26.16 36.70
N SER A 117 -15.89 -25.62 36.35
CA SER A 117 -16.67 -26.15 35.24
C SER A 117 -15.88 -26.01 33.94
N ALA A 118 -16.21 -26.79 32.91
CA ALA A 118 -15.56 -26.63 31.61
C ALA A 118 -15.78 -25.20 31.05
N GLU A 119 -16.89 -24.56 31.39
CA GLU A 119 -17.24 -23.19 31.01
C GLU A 119 -16.34 -22.16 31.72
N ASP A 120 -16.00 -22.39 32.99
CA ASP A 120 -15.10 -21.50 33.74
C ASP A 120 -13.62 -21.74 33.41
N ARG A 121 -13.27 -22.97 32.98
CA ARG A 121 -11.89 -23.34 32.62
C ARG A 121 -11.48 -22.79 31.26
N PHE A 122 -12.41 -22.65 30.34
CA PHE A 122 -12.13 -22.22 28.97
C PHE A 122 -12.80 -20.86 28.72
N HIS A 123 -12.03 -19.86 28.29
CA HIS A 123 -12.61 -18.65 27.74
C HIS A 123 -13.47 -19.01 26.52
N THR A 124 -14.79 -18.94 26.68
CA THR A 124 -15.77 -19.32 25.66
C THR A 124 -15.85 -18.29 24.53
N ASP A 125 -15.43 -17.04 24.78
CA ASP A 125 -15.55 -15.93 23.84
C ASP A 125 -14.24 -15.63 23.05
N THR A 126 -13.60 -16.67 22.54
CA THR A 126 -12.44 -16.51 21.63
C THR A 126 -12.81 -15.72 20.37
N VAL A 127 -14.06 -15.81 19.93
CA VAL A 127 -14.57 -15.10 18.74
C VAL A 127 -14.68 -13.59 19.01
N GLY A 128 -15.19 -13.20 20.17
CA GLY A 128 -15.28 -11.80 20.59
C GLY A 128 -13.91 -11.14 20.71
N GLU A 129 -12.92 -11.84 21.28
CA GLU A 129 -11.54 -11.35 21.37
C GLU A 129 -10.91 -11.12 19.99
N LEU A 130 -11.06 -12.08 19.06
CA LEU A 130 -10.57 -11.95 17.70
C LEU A 130 -11.26 -10.80 16.95
N LYS A 131 -12.57 -10.64 17.15
CA LYS A 131 -13.32 -9.51 16.57
C LYS A 131 -12.80 -8.18 17.12
N ALA A 132 -12.64 -8.05 18.44
CA ALA A 132 -12.12 -6.84 19.08
C ALA A 132 -10.71 -6.50 18.58
N ALA A 133 -9.84 -7.50 18.43
CA ALA A 133 -8.50 -7.32 17.86
C ALA A 133 -8.54 -6.83 16.40
N ASN A 134 -9.42 -7.40 15.58
CA ASN A 134 -9.61 -6.97 14.19
C ASN A 134 -10.18 -5.56 14.09
N ASP A 135 -11.19 -5.23 14.90
CA ASP A 135 -11.79 -3.91 14.96
C ASP A 135 -10.77 -2.86 15.39
N ASN A 136 -9.95 -3.15 16.40
CA ASN A 136 -8.85 -2.28 16.83
C ASN A 136 -7.82 -2.04 15.71
N ARG A 137 -7.44 -3.08 14.97
CA ARG A 137 -6.53 -2.97 13.83
C ARG A 137 -7.13 -2.15 12.70
N LEU A 138 -8.41 -2.34 12.41
CA LEU A 138 -9.14 -1.57 11.39
C LEU A 138 -9.22 -0.10 11.80
N ASN A 139 -9.63 0.18 13.03
CA ASN A 139 -9.75 1.54 13.57
C ASN A 139 -8.42 2.28 13.55
N TYR A 140 -7.32 1.60 13.92
CA TYR A 140 -5.99 2.18 13.85
C TYR A 140 -5.61 2.53 12.40
N LYS A 141 -5.89 1.64 11.44
CA LYS A 141 -5.64 1.91 10.02
C LYS A 141 -6.45 3.10 9.52
N LEU A 142 -7.75 3.16 9.85
CA LEU A 142 -8.63 4.27 9.46
C LEU A 142 -8.14 5.59 10.05
N TYR A 143 -7.74 5.59 11.31
CA TYR A 143 -7.14 6.75 11.97
C TYR A 143 -5.88 7.23 11.24
N CYS A 144 -4.94 6.32 10.94
CA CYS A 144 -3.72 6.68 10.20
C CYS A 144 -4.01 7.26 8.81
N ASP A 145 -4.98 6.69 8.09
CA ASP A 145 -5.38 7.18 6.77
C ASP A 145 -6.03 8.57 6.86
N GLU A 146 -6.86 8.81 7.87
CA GLU A 146 -7.47 10.12 8.13
C GLU A 146 -6.39 11.18 8.46
N GLN A 147 -5.44 10.86 9.33
CA GLN A 147 -4.34 11.77 9.67
C GLN A 147 -3.48 12.09 8.46
N ARG A 148 -3.19 11.09 7.60
CA ARG A 148 -2.46 11.32 6.35
C ARG A 148 -3.22 12.26 5.40
N ARG A 149 -4.55 12.09 5.28
CA ARG A 149 -5.39 12.97 4.45
C ARG A 149 -5.39 14.39 4.99
N LYS A 150 -5.59 14.59 6.30
CA LYS A 150 -5.55 15.90 6.94
C LYS A 150 -4.22 16.59 6.71
N PHE A 151 -3.10 15.90 6.96
CA PHE A 151 -1.77 16.44 6.72
C PHE A 151 -1.54 16.86 5.26
N ALA A 152 -2.01 16.05 4.30
CA ALA A 152 -1.90 16.40 2.87
C ALA A 152 -2.74 17.65 2.54
N MET A 153 -3.97 17.74 3.05
CA MET A 153 -4.84 18.91 2.87
C MET A 153 -4.22 20.16 3.48
N ASP A 154 -3.73 20.09 4.72
CA ASP A 154 -3.10 21.24 5.41
C ASP A 154 -1.87 21.73 4.66
N ARG A 155 -1.05 20.80 4.13
CA ARG A 155 0.14 21.14 3.34
C ARG A 155 -0.23 21.82 2.03
N ASP A 156 -1.24 21.31 1.34
CA ASP A 156 -1.66 21.88 0.05
C ASP A 156 -2.33 23.24 0.26
N GLU A 157 -3.13 23.41 1.32
CA GLU A 157 -3.70 24.70 1.71
C GLU A 157 -2.61 25.73 2.06
N ALA A 158 -1.58 25.33 2.82
CA ALA A 158 -0.45 26.19 3.12
C ALA A 158 0.29 26.64 1.86
N ARG A 159 0.53 25.71 0.92
CA ARG A 159 1.16 26.00 -0.37
C ARG A 159 0.30 26.97 -1.20
N TRP A 160 -1.01 26.77 -1.25
CA TRP A 160 -1.91 27.66 -1.99
C TRP A 160 -1.94 29.07 -1.40
N LYS A 161 -2.01 29.18 -0.07
CA LYS A 161 -1.90 30.47 0.63
C LYS A 161 -0.58 31.17 0.37
N GLU A 162 0.51 30.43 0.20
CA GLU A 162 1.82 31.01 -0.15
C GLU A 162 1.84 31.52 -1.59
N MET A 163 1.32 30.74 -2.54
CA MET A 163 1.20 31.18 -3.94
C MET A 163 0.30 32.41 -4.07
N ASP A 164 -0.87 32.42 -3.42
CA ASP A 164 -1.78 33.58 -3.45
C ASP A 164 -1.13 34.85 -2.89
N LYS A 165 -0.29 34.71 -1.86
CA LYS A 165 0.49 35.83 -1.31
C LYS A 165 1.54 36.32 -2.30
N MET A 166 2.29 35.42 -2.92
CA MET A 166 3.29 35.77 -3.92
C MET A 166 2.65 36.46 -5.12
N ASP A 167 1.54 35.93 -5.63
CA ASP A 167 0.79 36.50 -6.75
C ASP A 167 0.23 37.87 -6.37
N GLY A 168 -0.28 38.02 -5.14
CA GLY A 168 -0.75 39.30 -4.62
C GLY A 168 0.36 40.35 -4.50
N GLU A 169 1.54 39.96 -4.03
CA GLU A 169 2.72 40.82 -3.94
C GLU A 169 3.26 41.22 -5.32
N GLU A 170 3.32 40.26 -6.25
CA GLU A 170 3.71 40.52 -7.63
C GLU A 170 2.73 41.44 -8.33
N ALA A 171 1.42 41.21 -8.18
CA ALA A 171 0.39 42.08 -8.72
C ALA A 171 0.49 43.51 -8.13
N ARG A 172 0.80 43.63 -6.84
CA ARG A 172 1.03 44.95 -6.20
C ARG A 172 2.26 45.62 -6.79
N ARG A 173 3.39 44.91 -6.89
CA ARG A 173 4.64 45.42 -7.49
C ARG A 173 4.43 45.82 -8.95
N ALA A 174 3.69 45.02 -9.72
CA ALA A 174 3.37 45.31 -11.11
C ALA A 174 2.50 46.58 -11.23
N LYS A 175 1.53 46.79 -10.32
CA LYS A 175 0.75 48.04 -10.26
C LYS A 175 1.60 49.25 -9.91
N GLU A 176 2.52 49.13 -8.96
CA GLU A 176 3.46 50.20 -8.60
C GLU A 176 4.42 50.54 -9.75
N LEU A 177 4.83 49.54 -10.53
CA LEU A 177 5.69 49.72 -11.70
C LEU A 177 4.92 50.14 -12.97
N ALA A 178 3.60 49.92 -13.00
CA ALA A 178 2.76 50.26 -14.14
C ALA A 178 2.80 51.77 -14.40
N GLY A 179 3.35 52.14 -15.56
CA GLY A 179 3.47 53.53 -15.99
C GLY A 179 4.77 54.24 -15.59
N THR A 180 5.61 53.64 -14.73
CA THR A 180 6.92 54.22 -14.39
C THR A 180 8.04 53.78 -15.34
N SER A 181 7.95 52.56 -15.89
CA SER A 181 8.93 52.05 -16.85
C SER A 181 8.57 52.42 -18.30
N LYS A 182 9.54 52.99 -19.04
CA LYS A 182 9.44 53.09 -20.50
C LYS A 182 9.42 51.68 -21.08
N ARG A 183 8.37 51.30 -21.81
CA ARG A 183 8.32 49.98 -22.47
C ARG A 183 9.52 49.86 -23.41
N ASN A 184 10.19 48.71 -23.36
CA ASN A 184 11.18 48.37 -24.36
C ASN A 184 10.44 48.07 -25.66
N VAL A 185 10.29 49.09 -26.51
CA VAL A 185 9.75 48.91 -27.85
C VAL A 185 10.88 48.37 -28.70
N GLY A 186 10.72 47.13 -29.20
CA GLY A 186 11.68 46.54 -30.12
C GLY A 186 11.90 47.45 -31.34
N ASN A 187 13.11 47.44 -31.89
CA ASN A 187 13.41 48.18 -33.12
C ASN A 187 12.75 47.54 -34.36
N ALA A 188 12.28 46.30 -34.24
CA ALA A 188 11.43 45.66 -35.23
C ALA A 188 10.11 46.45 -35.30
N GLY A 189 9.75 46.96 -36.47
CA GLY A 189 8.52 47.75 -36.64
C GLY A 189 7.21 46.96 -36.55
N TYR A 190 7.32 45.68 -36.27
CA TYR A 190 6.22 44.76 -36.06
C TYR A 190 6.31 44.18 -34.64
N ASP A 191 5.18 43.79 -34.09
CA ASP A 191 5.15 43.07 -32.83
C ASP A 191 5.71 41.65 -33.03
N LEU A 192 6.71 41.26 -32.24
CA LEU A 192 7.37 39.95 -32.37
C LEU A 192 6.44 38.78 -32.02
N ILE A 193 5.34 39.03 -31.30
CA ILE A 193 4.41 37.98 -30.89
C ILE A 193 3.31 37.80 -31.94
N THR A 194 2.64 38.88 -32.32
CA THR A 194 1.55 38.82 -33.30
C THR A 194 2.04 38.87 -34.75
N HIS A 195 3.30 39.26 -34.97
CA HIS A 195 3.89 39.55 -36.27
C HIS A 195 3.16 40.66 -37.05
N GLU A 196 2.26 41.38 -36.38
CA GLU A 196 1.50 42.46 -36.99
C GLU A 196 2.31 43.75 -36.96
N TRP A 197 2.20 44.53 -38.03
CA TRP A 197 2.76 45.88 -38.07
C TRP A 197 2.06 46.76 -37.04
N GLN A 198 2.84 47.53 -36.28
CA GLN A 198 2.24 48.48 -35.34
C GLN A 198 1.40 49.49 -36.11
N SER A 199 0.27 49.92 -35.54
CA SER A 199 -0.55 50.97 -36.12
C SER A 199 0.07 52.34 -35.88
N GLY A 200 0.27 53.14 -36.93
CA GLY A 200 0.74 54.52 -36.82
C GLY A 200 1.67 54.93 -37.95
N TYR A 201 1.87 56.24 -38.11
CA TYR A 201 2.65 56.81 -39.21
C TYR A 201 4.10 56.29 -39.26
N ASP A 202 4.77 56.21 -38.12
CA ASP A 202 6.17 55.73 -38.06
C ASP A 202 6.29 54.26 -38.49
N ALA A 203 5.26 53.46 -38.18
CA ALA A 203 5.22 52.06 -38.55
C ALA A 203 4.89 51.89 -40.05
N GLU A 204 3.93 52.67 -40.59
CA GLU A 204 3.66 52.72 -42.02
C GLU A 204 4.88 53.19 -42.83
N MET A 205 5.60 54.19 -42.33
CA MET A 205 6.84 54.67 -42.94
C MET A 205 7.95 53.62 -42.91
N ARG A 206 8.03 52.82 -41.84
CA ARG A 206 9.01 51.73 -41.74
C ARG A 206 8.65 50.60 -42.71
N LYS A 207 7.38 50.22 -42.78
CA LYS A 207 6.84 49.27 -43.76
C LYS A 207 7.15 49.72 -45.20
N PHE A 208 6.88 50.98 -45.52
CA PHE A 208 7.22 51.57 -46.82
C PHE A 208 8.72 51.47 -47.14
N LYS A 209 9.61 51.75 -46.17
CA LYS A 209 11.06 51.64 -46.38
C LYS A 209 11.51 50.20 -46.66
N GLU A 210 10.92 49.22 -45.99
CA GLU A 210 11.21 47.80 -46.21
C GLU A 210 10.71 47.34 -47.59
N GLU A 211 9.46 47.64 -47.92
CA GLU A 211 8.88 47.34 -49.24
C GLU A 211 9.68 48.02 -50.35
N ALA A 212 10.12 49.28 -50.15
CA ALA A 212 10.93 50.01 -51.11
C ALA A 212 12.33 49.39 -51.26
N SER A 213 12.88 48.83 -50.19
CA SER A 213 14.13 48.07 -50.24
C SER A 213 13.97 46.79 -51.06
N GLY A 214 12.89 46.03 -50.82
CA GLY A 214 12.56 44.82 -51.59
C GLY A 214 12.36 45.12 -53.08
N TRP A 215 11.62 46.18 -53.39
CA TRP A 215 11.42 46.66 -54.77
C TRP A 215 12.74 47.04 -55.45
N ARG A 216 13.61 47.81 -54.78
CA ARG A 216 14.93 48.17 -55.31
C ARG A 216 15.82 46.95 -55.52
N ALA A 217 15.80 45.99 -54.60
CA ALA A 217 16.58 44.76 -54.71
C ALA A 217 16.14 43.92 -55.91
N ALA A 218 14.83 43.72 -56.10
CA ALA A 218 14.27 43.00 -57.25
C ALA A 218 14.62 43.68 -58.59
N ASN A 219 14.49 45.01 -58.66
CA ASN A 219 14.90 45.76 -59.85
C ASN A 219 16.39 45.66 -60.14
N ARG A 220 17.23 45.78 -59.10
CA ARG A 220 18.68 45.62 -59.25
C ARG A 220 19.02 44.22 -59.74
N GLN A 221 18.36 43.19 -59.23
CA GLN A 221 18.57 41.82 -59.67
C GLN A 221 18.21 41.63 -61.14
N ASN A 222 17.07 42.17 -61.58
CA ASN A 222 16.68 42.13 -63.00
C ASN A 222 17.67 42.90 -63.89
N GLU A 223 18.15 44.05 -63.43
CA GLU A 223 19.13 44.83 -64.19
C GLU A 223 20.50 44.14 -64.27
N LEU A 224 20.94 43.49 -63.18
CA LEU A 224 22.14 42.67 -63.16
C LEU A 224 22.00 41.43 -64.06
N LEU A 225 20.84 40.78 -64.06
CA LEU A 225 20.58 39.66 -64.96
C LEU A 225 20.62 40.11 -66.44
N ARG A 226 20.05 41.28 -66.75
CA ARG A 226 20.04 41.86 -68.10
C ARG A 226 21.42 42.29 -68.58
N LYS A 227 22.24 42.88 -67.70
CA LYS A 227 23.53 43.49 -68.07
C LYS A 227 24.76 42.61 -67.80
N GLY A 228 24.70 41.72 -66.81
CA GLY A 228 25.88 41.09 -66.23
C GLY A 228 26.08 39.61 -66.55
N ASN A 229 25.01 38.82 -66.72
CA ASN A 229 25.14 37.35 -66.75
C ASN A 229 25.17 36.74 -68.15
N ASN A 230 24.48 37.30 -69.15
CA ASN A 230 24.62 36.90 -70.56
C ASN A 230 23.84 37.87 -71.48
N PRO A 231 24.47 38.61 -72.42
CA PRO A 231 23.73 39.44 -73.37
C PRO A 231 22.79 38.63 -74.26
N GLU A 232 23.08 37.34 -74.47
CA GLU A 232 22.25 36.44 -75.27
C GLU A 232 21.07 35.83 -74.50
N GLY A 233 20.99 36.06 -73.18
CA GLY A 233 19.88 35.55 -72.35
C GLY A 233 19.89 34.03 -72.14
N ILE A 234 21.04 33.37 -72.30
CA ILE A 234 21.20 31.91 -72.19
C ILE A 234 21.93 31.56 -70.88
N ASN A 235 21.53 30.49 -70.20
CA ASN A 235 22.31 29.96 -69.08
C ASN A 235 23.56 29.25 -69.60
N VAL A 236 24.75 29.73 -69.26
CA VAL A 236 26.04 29.19 -69.73
C VAL A 236 26.28 27.73 -69.33
N LEU A 237 25.64 27.25 -68.26
CA LEU A 237 25.82 25.88 -67.76
C LEU A 237 24.86 24.88 -68.41
N THR A 238 23.67 25.31 -68.83
CA THR A 238 22.62 24.40 -69.32
C THR A 238 22.18 24.67 -70.76
N GLY A 239 22.61 25.78 -71.36
CA GLY A 239 22.23 26.18 -72.72
C GLY A 239 20.76 26.57 -72.88
N GLN A 240 19.97 26.53 -71.80
CA GLN A 240 18.56 26.89 -71.82
C GLN A 240 18.39 28.42 -71.74
N PRO A 241 17.32 29.00 -72.33
CA PRO A 241 17.00 30.40 -72.10
C PRO A 241 16.84 30.64 -70.60
N LEU A 242 17.49 31.69 -70.09
CA LEU A 242 17.44 32.05 -68.69
C LEU A 242 16.01 32.52 -68.37
N GLY A 243 15.21 31.60 -67.84
CA GLY A 243 13.80 31.81 -67.54
C GLY A 243 13.60 33.01 -66.61
N MET A 244 12.87 33.98 -67.14
CA MET A 244 12.12 35.07 -66.51
C MET A 244 12.80 35.87 -65.39
N GLN A 245 12.90 37.17 -65.68
CA GLN A 245 12.98 38.28 -64.74
C GLN A 245 12.29 37.92 -63.42
N THR A 246 13.03 38.05 -62.31
CA THR A 246 12.47 38.00 -60.96
C THR A 246 11.23 38.90 -60.93
N ALA A 247 10.09 38.35 -60.51
CA ALA A 247 8.84 39.10 -60.43
C ALA A 247 9.07 40.32 -59.53
N VAL A 248 9.06 41.51 -60.12
CA VAL A 248 9.27 42.75 -59.38
C VAL A 248 7.97 43.00 -58.60
N PRO A 249 8.03 43.15 -57.27
CA PRO A 249 6.86 43.56 -56.52
C PRO A 249 6.36 44.92 -57.03
N PRO A 250 5.08 45.26 -56.86
CA PRO A 250 4.59 46.59 -57.23
C PRO A 250 5.38 47.66 -56.50
N GLN A 251 5.58 48.82 -57.15
CA GLN A 251 6.27 49.94 -56.51
C GLN A 251 5.46 50.38 -55.28
N PRO A 252 6.06 50.38 -54.08
CA PRO A 252 5.36 50.79 -52.88
C PRO A 252 5.05 52.29 -52.96
N GLN A 253 3.86 52.67 -52.50
CA GLN A 253 3.45 54.06 -52.42
C GLN A 253 3.78 54.62 -51.03
N PRO A 254 4.25 55.89 -50.93
CA PRO A 254 4.47 56.51 -49.65
C PRO A 254 3.14 56.62 -48.89
N PRO A 255 3.14 56.43 -47.57
CA PRO A 255 1.93 56.56 -46.77
C PRO A 255 1.40 58.00 -46.87
N THR A 256 0.11 58.14 -47.16
CA THR A 256 -0.57 59.42 -47.43
C THR A 256 -0.81 60.28 -46.18
N PHE A 257 -0.51 59.77 -44.99
CA PHE A 257 -0.88 60.39 -43.71
C PHE A 257 -0.02 61.60 -43.28
N CYS A 258 0.92 62.08 -44.10
CA CYS A 258 1.87 63.11 -43.67
C CYS A 258 1.31 64.55 -43.62
N ALA A 259 0.06 64.81 -44.05
CA ALA A 259 -0.41 66.19 -44.24
C ALA A 259 -1.30 66.77 -43.12
N GLN A 260 -1.89 65.98 -42.21
CA GLN A 260 -2.98 66.50 -41.37
C GLN A 260 -2.77 66.51 -39.85
N ASN A 261 -1.83 65.76 -39.26
CA ASN A 261 -1.81 65.57 -37.79
C ASN A 261 -0.45 65.77 -37.09
N GLN A 262 0.54 66.44 -37.69
CA GLN A 262 1.85 66.65 -37.04
C GLN A 262 1.89 67.75 -35.96
N TYR A 263 0.77 68.42 -35.64
CA TYR A 263 0.73 69.44 -34.58
C TYR A 263 -0.54 69.34 -33.74
N LEU A 264 -0.69 68.26 -32.98
CA LEU A 264 -1.40 68.38 -31.71
C LEU A 264 -0.35 68.27 -30.61
N PRO A 265 0.07 69.39 -29.97
CA PRO A 265 0.90 69.30 -28.78
C PRO A 265 0.14 68.43 -27.79
N THR A 266 0.76 67.33 -27.38
CA THR A 266 0.25 66.45 -26.33
C THR A 266 0.06 67.32 -25.10
N ASN A 267 -1.19 67.72 -24.85
CA ASN A 267 -1.56 68.53 -23.72
C ASN A 267 -1.36 67.61 -22.51
N LYS A 268 -0.22 67.75 -21.85
CA LYS A 268 0.05 67.14 -20.54
C LYS A 268 -1.00 67.72 -19.59
N MET A 269 -2.16 67.06 -19.51
CA MET A 269 -3.06 67.26 -18.39
C MET A 269 -2.32 66.81 -17.15
N LYS A 270 -1.70 67.78 -16.48
CA LYS A 270 -1.34 67.69 -15.08
C LYS A 270 -2.62 67.31 -14.35
N GLY A 271 -2.71 66.05 -13.93
CA GLY A 271 -3.73 65.60 -12.99
C GLY A 271 -3.66 66.51 -11.78
N VAL A 272 -4.77 67.21 -11.57
CA VAL A 272 -5.09 67.93 -10.34
C VAL A 272 -5.13 66.90 -9.21
N MET A 273 -4.62 67.32 -8.05
CA MET A 273 -4.59 66.61 -6.77
C MET A 273 -5.96 66.06 -6.36
#